data_AF-A0AAV2MQ87-F1
#
_entry.id   AF-A0AAV2MQ87-F1
#
_cell.length_a   1.000
_cell.length_b   1.000
_cell.length_c   1.000
_cell.angle_alpha   90.00
_cell.angle_beta   90.00
_cell.angle_gamma   90.00
#
_symmetry.space_group_name_H-M   'P 1'
#
loop_
_entity.id
_entity.type
_entity.pdbx_description
1 polymer ?
#
loop_
_entity_poly.entity_id
_entity_poly.type
_entity_poly.pdbx_seq_one_letter_code
_entity_poly.pdbx_strand_id
1 'polypeptide(L)'
;MTGRNSGVATRIREVAPEMRWTHCSIHREALAVKKMPDDLKSVLDSAVKTVNFIKSRPMNARLFHVLCEEMGSEHVQLLLHTEKAASV
;
A
#
# COMPACT_ATOMS: atom_id res chain seq x y z
N MET A 1 -13.57 13.46 -4.80
CA MET A 1 -14.57 12.72 -5.57
C MET A 1 -15.49 11.99 -4.62
N THR A 2 -16.59 12.63 -4.26
CA THR A 2 -17.78 11.94 -3.78
C THR A 2 -18.51 11.29 -4.96
N GLY A 3 -18.26 11.78 -6.19
CA GLY A 3 -18.75 11.19 -7.44
C GLY A 3 -20.26 11.01 -7.40
N ARG A 4 -20.72 9.80 -7.71
CA ARG A 4 -22.13 9.38 -7.61
C ARG A 4 -22.71 9.49 -6.19
N ASN A 5 -21.86 9.49 -5.15
CA ASN A 5 -22.26 9.53 -3.75
C ASN A 5 -22.31 10.95 -3.18
N SER A 6 -22.21 11.99 -4.01
CA SER A 6 -22.30 13.40 -3.58
C SER A 6 -23.58 13.67 -2.79
N GLY A 7 -24.73 13.20 -3.27
CA GLY A 7 -26.01 13.36 -2.57
C GLY A 7 -26.04 12.67 -1.20
N VAL A 8 -25.46 11.47 -1.09
CA VAL A 8 -25.37 10.74 0.18
C VAL A 8 -24.51 11.49 1.19
N ALA A 9 -23.35 12.02 0.76
CA ALA A 9 -22.50 12.79 1.65
C ALA A 9 -23.18 14.09 2.13
N THR A 10 -23.94 14.76 1.27
CA THR A 10 -24.73 15.93 1.67
C THR A 10 -25.73 15.58 2.76
N ARG A 11 -26.50 14.49 2.59
CA ARG A 11 -27.47 14.03 3.61
C ARG A 11 -26.82 13.62 4.92
N ILE A 12 -25.66 12.96 4.87
CA ILE A 12 -24.92 12.61 6.09
C ILE A 12 -24.44 13.88 6.81
N ARG A 13 -24.03 14.91 6.07
CA ARG A 13 -23.58 16.17 6.66
C ARG A 13 -24.70 16.98 7.32
N GLU A 14 -25.94 16.82 6.86
CA GLU A 14 -27.13 17.42 7.49
C GLU A 14 -27.35 16.88 8.91
N VAL A 15 -27.04 15.60 9.15
CA VAL A 15 -27.22 14.95 10.47
C VAL A 15 -25.92 14.91 11.30
N ALA A 16 -24.76 14.97 10.66
CA ALA A 16 -23.45 14.93 11.29
C ALA A 16 -22.51 15.99 10.63
N PRO A 17 -22.54 17.25 11.07
CA PRO A 17 -21.78 18.34 10.45
C PRO A 17 -20.26 18.14 10.46
N GLU A 18 -19.75 17.41 11.46
CA GLU A 18 -18.34 17.07 11.64
C GLU A 18 -17.85 15.97 10.68
N MET A 19 -18.75 15.35 9.92
CA MET A 19 -18.41 14.31 8.96
C MET A 19 -17.43 14.86 7.91
N ARG A 20 -16.27 14.20 7.82
CA ARG A 20 -15.25 14.49 6.81
C ARG A 20 -15.21 13.37 5.79
N TRP A 21 -15.34 13.73 4.51
CA TRP A 21 -15.12 12.79 3.44
C TRP A 21 -13.61 12.59 3.23
N THR A 22 -13.10 11.46 3.69
CA THR A 22 -11.75 11.02 3.36
C THR A 22 -11.77 10.26 2.04
N HIS A 23 -10.82 10.58 1.16
CA HIS A 23 -10.70 9.85 -0.09
C HIS A 23 -10.16 8.45 0.19
N CYS A 24 -10.68 7.44 -0.51
CA CYS A 24 -10.12 6.10 -0.49
C CYS A 24 -8.65 6.16 -0.92
N SER A 25 -7.73 5.70 -0.06
CA SER A 25 -6.28 5.74 -0.28
C SER A 25 -5.89 5.04 -1.58
N ILE A 26 -6.47 3.87 -1.86
CA ILE A 26 -6.25 3.10 -3.09
C ILE A 26 -6.56 3.94 -4.34
N HIS A 27 -7.67 4.68 -4.30
CA HIS A 27 -8.04 5.53 -5.42
C HIS A 27 -7.10 6.74 -5.56
N ARG A 28 -6.65 7.34 -4.46
CA ARG A 28 -5.64 8.42 -4.50
C ARG A 28 -4.33 7.93 -5.10
N GLU A 29 -3.88 6.74 -4.69
CA GLU A 29 -2.65 6.11 -5.19
C GLU A 29 -2.75 5.85 -6.70
N ALA A 30 -3.86 5.27 -7.17
CA ALA A 30 -4.08 5.04 -8.60
C ALA A 30 -4.05 6.34 -9.43
N LEU A 31 -4.57 7.45 -8.87
CA LEU A 31 -4.47 8.76 -9.52
C LEU A 31 -3.03 9.32 -9.50
N ALA A 32 -2.29 9.11 -8.41
CA ALA A 32 -0.91 9.58 -8.28
C ALA A 32 0.00 8.91 -9.32
N VAL A 33 -0.14 7.60 -9.54
CA VAL A 33 0.64 6.86 -10.55
C VAL A 33 0.44 7.40 -11.96
N LYS A 34 -0.76 7.88 -12.31
CA LYS A 34 -1.04 8.43 -13.66
C LYS A 34 -0.25 9.70 -13.98
N LYS A 35 0.21 10.44 -12.97
CA LYS A 35 0.95 11.71 -13.14
C LYS A 35 2.39 11.61 -12.64
N MET A 36 2.88 10.39 -12.41
CA MET A 36 4.20 10.17 -11.85
C MET A 36 5.28 10.41 -12.92
N PRO A 37 6.36 11.15 -12.62
CA PRO A 37 7.51 11.25 -13.51
C PRO A 37 8.13 9.89 -13.80
N ASP A 38 8.62 9.68 -15.03
CA ASP A 38 9.16 8.38 -15.45
C ASP A 38 10.37 7.93 -14.62
N ASP A 39 11.25 8.88 -14.24
CA ASP A 39 12.41 8.57 -13.39
C ASP A 39 11.96 8.01 -12.04
N LEU A 40 10.98 8.64 -11.39
CA LEU A 40 10.42 8.18 -10.12
C LEU A 40 9.71 6.82 -10.28
N LYS A 41 8.96 6.64 -11.37
CA LYS A 41 8.30 5.38 -11.67
C LYS A 41 9.31 4.25 -11.83
N SER A 42 10.43 4.49 -12.52
CA SER A 42 11.47 3.48 -12.74
C SER A 42 12.11 2.98 -11.44
N VAL A 43 12.33 3.89 -10.49
CA VAL A 43 12.85 3.56 -9.15
C VAL A 43 11.83 2.73 -8.38
N LEU A 44 10.54 3.11 -8.40
CA LEU A 44 9.49 2.37 -7.71
C LEU A 44 9.25 0.99 -8.33
N ASP A 45 9.26 0.87 -9.66
CA ASP A 45 9.16 -0.41 -10.37
C ASP A 45 10.31 -1.34 -9.98
N SER A 46 11.52 -0.79 -9.80
CA SER A 46 12.68 -1.57 -9.33
C SER A 46 12.49 -2.04 -7.89
N ALA A 47 11.99 -1.17 -7.00
CA ALA A 47 11.69 -1.55 -5.63
C ALA A 47 10.62 -2.66 -5.56
N VAL A 48 9.54 -2.55 -6.35
CA VAL A 48 8.49 -3.57 -6.45
C VAL A 48 9.05 -4.91 -6.94
N LYS A 49 9.91 -4.89 -7.98
CA LYS A 49 10.57 -6.11 -8.49
C LYS A 49 11.43 -6.77 -7.40
N THR A 50 12.22 -5.99 -6.66
CA THR A 50 13.05 -6.50 -5.56
C THR A 50 12.20 -7.13 -4.46
N VAL A 51 11.14 -6.44 -4.02
CA VAL A 51 10.20 -6.98 -3.02
C VAL A 51 9.57 -8.28 -3.49
N ASN A 52 9.11 -8.34 -4.75
CA ASN A 52 8.52 -9.56 -5.31
C ASN A 52 9.52 -10.70 -5.41
N PHE A 53 10.77 -10.42 -5.78
CA PHE A 53 11.84 -11.42 -5.80
C PHE A 53 12.10 -12.00 -4.41
N ILE A 54 12.17 -11.17 -3.38
CA ILE A 54 12.34 -11.61 -1.98
C ILE A 54 11.16 -12.47 -1.55
N LYS A 55 9.93 -12.05 -1.86
CA LYS A 55 8.69 -12.77 -1.52
C LYS A 55 8.49 -14.07 -2.31
N SER A 56 9.12 -14.21 -3.48
CA SER A 56 8.87 -15.33 -4.38
C SER A 56 9.31 -16.69 -3.83
N ARG A 57 10.26 -16.74 -2.89
CA ARG A 57 10.81 -17.98 -2.34
C ARG A 57 11.18 -17.83 -0.86
N PRO A 58 10.91 -18.84 0.00
CA PRO A 58 11.29 -18.81 1.41
C PRO A 58 12.79 -18.60 1.65
N MET A 59 13.65 -19.15 0.77
CA MET A 59 15.09 -18.95 0.84
C MET A 59 15.49 -17.49 0.67
N ASN A 60 14.86 -16.76 -0.26
CA ASN A 60 15.16 -15.35 -0.51
C ASN A 60 14.75 -14.49 0.69
N ALA A 61 13.61 -14.78 1.30
CA ALA A 61 13.18 -14.11 2.53
C ALA A 61 14.16 -14.34 3.69
N ARG A 62 14.68 -15.57 3.85
CA ARG A 62 15.71 -15.89 4.85
C ARG A 62 17.03 -15.16 4.59
N LEU A 63 17.49 -15.10 3.34
CA LEU A 63 18.71 -14.37 2.98
C LEU A 63 18.55 -12.87 3.21
N PHE A 64 17.38 -12.31 2.86
CA PHE A 64 17.05 -10.92 3.14
C PHE A 64 17.07 -10.62 4.65
N HIS A 65 16.54 -11.54 5.47
CA HIS A 65 16.57 -11.39 6.92
C HIS A 65 17.99 -11.27 7.48
N VAL A 66 18.88 -12.21 7.11
CA VAL A 66 20.29 -12.18 7.51
C VAL A 66 20.97 -10.89 7.04
N LEU A 67 20.75 -10.49 5.78
CA LEU A 67 21.29 -9.24 5.24
C LEU A 67 20.85 -8.03 6.08
N CYS A 68 19.56 -7.96 6.46
CA CYS A 68 19.06 -6.88 7.29
C CYS A 68 19.67 -6.87 8.71
N GLU A 69 19.87 -8.05 9.32
CA GLU A 69 20.53 -8.18 10.62
C GLU A 69 21.99 -7.69 10.57
N GLU A 70 22.75 -8.12 9.55
CA GLU A 70 24.14 -7.69 9.35
C GLU A 70 24.26 -6.17 9.14
N MET A 71 23.26 -5.56 8.51
CA MET A 71 23.18 -4.11 8.33
C MET A 71 22.69 -3.35 9.57
N GLY A 72 22.32 -4.04 10.65
CA GLY A 72 21.77 -3.43 11.86
C GLY A 72 20.39 -2.80 11.66
N SER A 73 19.58 -3.34 10.73
CA SER A 73 18.22 -2.86 10.47
C SER A 73 17.29 -3.18 11.64
N GLU A 74 16.44 -2.23 12.02
CA GLU A 74 15.35 -2.46 12.98
C GLU A 74 14.30 -3.43 12.41
N HIS A 75 14.09 -3.41 11.09
CA HIS A 75 13.13 -4.26 10.41
C HIS A 75 13.87 -5.28 9.53
N VAL A 76 13.75 -6.55 9.92
CA VAL A 76 14.49 -7.66 9.34
C VAL A 76 13.63 -8.58 8.47
N GLN A 77 12.35 -8.25 8.28
CA GLN A 77 11.43 -9.06 7.49
C GLN A 77 10.48 -8.15 6.72
N LEU A 78 10.10 -8.59 5.51
CA LEU A 78 9.04 -7.94 4.75
C LEU A 78 7.68 -8.36 5.29
N LEU A 79 6.75 -7.42 5.35
CA LEU A 79 5.35 -7.73 5.59
C LEU A 79 4.81 -8.57 4.43
N LEU A 80 4.53 -9.85 4.71
CA LEU A 80 3.75 -10.73 3.86
C LEU A 80 2.27 -10.40 4.07
N HIS A 81 1.46 -10.52 3.03
CA HIS A 81 0.02 -10.32 3.17
C HIS A 81 -0.50 -11.26 4.26
N THR A 82 -1.05 -10.72 5.35
CA THR A 82 -1.96 -11.46 6.20
C THR A 82 -3.28 -11.54 5.46
N GLU A 83 -3.38 -12.42 4.47
CA GLU A 83 -4.69 -12.98 4.16
C GLU A 83 -5.14 -13.65 5.44
N LYS A 84 -6.12 -13.04 6.13
CA LYS A 84 -6.82 -13.73 7.22
C LYS A 84 -7.25 -15.05 6.62
N ALA A 85 -6.66 -16.15 7.09
CA ALA A 85 -7.30 -17.44 6.99
C ALA A 85 -8.67 -17.23 7.66
N ALA A 86 -9.69 -16.99 6.85
CA ALA A 86 -11.05 -17.24 7.26
C ALA A 86 -11.08 -18.76 7.41
N SER A 87 -10.80 -19.20 8.64
CA SER A 87 -11.14 -20.53 9.11
C SER A 87 -12.63 -20.72 8.80
N VAL A 88 -12.88 -21.77 8.03
CA VAL A 88 -14.15 -22.47 7.77
C VAL A 88 -15.33 -22.04 8.63
#